data_AF-A0A5J4J4G5-F1
#
_entry.id   AF-A0A5J4J4G5-F1
#
_cell.length_a   1.000
_cell.length_b   1.000
_cell.length_c   1.000
_cell.angle_alpha   90.00
_cell.angle_beta   90.00
_cell.angle_gamma   90.00
#
_symmetry.space_group_name_H-M   'P 1'
#
loop_
_entity.id
_entity.type
_entity.pdbx_description
1 polymer ?
#
loop_
_entity_poly.entity_id
_entity_poly.type
_entity_poly.pdbx_seq_one_letter_code
_entity_poly.pdbx_strand_id
1 'polypeptide(L)' 'MKTAIKIFCAFCVITQLTSCIVVKEYEKVNINDPDMALSDKAVKKGESNALAYREAASGANGGKTGGGCGCN' A
#
# COMPACT_ATOMS: atom_id res chain seq x y z
N MET A 1 39.39 10.70 19.11
CA MET A 1 39.41 10.50 17.65
C MET A 1 38.47 9.37 17.20
N LYS A 2 38.61 8.14 17.70
CA LYS A 2 37.75 6.99 17.30
C LYS A 2 36.24 7.20 17.59
N THR A 3 35.89 7.87 18.69
CA THR A 3 34.51 8.21 19.06
C THR A 3 33.89 9.27 18.13
N ALA A 4 34.66 10.30 17.75
CA ALA A 4 34.21 11.30 16.79
C ALA A 4 33.96 10.72 15.39
N ILE A 5 34.80 9.80 14.93
CA ILE A 5 34.60 9.07 13.66
C ILE A 5 33.31 8.24 13.70
N LYS A 6 33.04 7.53 14.81
CA LYS A 6 31.79 6.77 14.97
C LYS A 6 30.54 7.66 14.92
N ILE A 7 30.59 8.82 15.57
CA ILE A 7 29.48 9.80 15.55
C ILE A 7 29.26 10.36 14.15
N PHE A 8 30.34 10.69 13.43
CA PHE A 8 30.26 11.18 12.06
C PHE A 8 29.66 10.14 11.10
N CYS A 9 30.11 8.88 11.18
CA CYS A 9 29.54 7.78 10.40
C CYS A 9 28.05 7.57 10.70
N ALA A 10 27.65 7.61 11.98
CA ALA A 10 26.25 7.48 12.37
C ALA A 10 25.39 8.62 11.80
N PHE A 11 25.90 9.86 11.83
CA PHE A 11 25.22 11.01 11.24
C PHE A 11 25.00 10.86 9.73
N CYS A 12 26.01 10.40 8.98
CA CYS A 12 25.89 10.14 7.54
C CYS A 12 24.88 9.06 7.16
N VAL A 13 24.62 8.08 8.05
CA VAL A 13 23.61 7.05 7.81
C VAL A 13 22.20 7.61 8.03
N ILE A 14 22.01 8.43 9.06
CA ILE A 14 20.69 8.97 9.42
C ILE A 14 20.14 9.89 8.34
N THR A 15 20.98 10.67 7.66
CA THR A 15 20.54 11.61 6.61
C THR A 15 20.01 10.92 5.35
N GLN A 16 20.32 9.64 5.12
CA GLN A 16 19.85 8.91 3.94
C GLN A 16 18.38 8.45 4.06
N LEU A 17 17.85 8.44 5.29
CA LEU A 17 16.49 7.96 5.58
C LEU A 17 15.39 8.99 5.23
N THR A 18 15.75 10.23 4.88
CA THR A 18 14.78 11.33 4.66
C THR A 18 14.30 11.46 3.21
N SER A 19 14.61 10.51 2.33
CA SER A 19 14.32 10.61 0.88
C SER A 19 12.88 10.23 0.49
N CYS A 20 12.08 9.66 1.39
CA CYS A 20 10.70 9.27 1.10
C CYS A 20 9.80 10.51 0.96
N ILE A 21 9.15 10.67 -0.21
CA ILE A 21 8.16 11.72 -0.48
C ILE A 21 6.81 11.10 -0.87
N VAL A 22 5.72 11.77 -0.50
CA VAL A 22 4.38 11.39 -0.93
C VAL A 22 4.19 11.76 -2.41
N VAL A 23 3.98 10.74 -3.25
CA VAL A 23 3.70 10.92 -4.69
C VAL A 23 2.27 11.45 -4.87
N LYS A 24 2.10 12.43 -5.74
CA LYS A 24 0.78 13.00 -6.03
C LYS A 24 -0.10 11.95 -6.72
N GLU A 25 -1.40 11.95 -6.42
CA GLU A 25 -2.32 10.90 -6.88
C GLU A 25 -2.30 10.69 -8.40
N TYR A 26 -2.21 11.77 -9.18
CA TYR A 26 -2.19 11.70 -10.63
C TYR A 26 -0.87 11.14 -11.20
N GLU A 27 0.23 11.19 -10.45
CA GLU A 27 1.53 10.61 -10.88
C GLU A 27 1.58 9.11 -10.58
N LYS A 28 0.72 8.64 -9.65
CA LYS A 28 0.62 7.21 -9.32
C LYS A 28 0.25 6.37 -10.52
N VAL A 29 -0.51 6.90 -11.49
CA VAL A 29 -0.88 6.17 -12.72
C VAL A 29 0.34 5.72 -13.54
N ASN A 30 1.46 6.42 -13.45
CA ASN A 30 2.68 6.09 -14.19
C ASN A 30 3.62 5.13 -13.46
N ILE A 31 3.54 5.08 -12.12
CA ILE A 31 4.38 4.21 -11.28
C ILE A 31 3.64 2.95 -10.82
N ASN A 32 2.30 2.95 -10.89
CA ASN A 32 1.52 1.85 -10.38
C ASN A 32 1.62 0.64 -11.30
N ASP A 33 2.04 -0.50 -10.74
CA ASP A 33 1.87 -1.78 -11.41
C ASP A 33 0.36 -2.07 -11.59
N PRO A 34 -0.09 -2.63 -12.72
CA PRO A 34 -1.48 -3.03 -12.92
C PRO A 34 -2.05 -3.90 -11.80
N ASP A 35 -1.23 -4.67 -11.09
CA ASP A 35 -1.65 -5.50 -9.95
C ASP A 35 -1.81 -4.72 -8.63
N MET A 36 -1.43 -3.44 -8.56
CA MET A 36 -1.67 -2.58 -7.38
C MET A 36 -3.05 -1.94 -7.35
N ALA A 37 -3.89 -2.21 -8.35
CA ALA A 37 -5.30 -1.82 -8.28
C ALA A 37 -5.93 -2.50 -7.06
N LEU A 38 -6.50 -1.71 -6.15
CA LEU A 38 -7.17 -2.22 -4.95
C LEU A 38 -8.43 -3.05 -5.24
N SER A 39 -8.77 -3.28 -6.52
CA SER A 39 -9.90 -4.08 -6.94
C SER A 39 -9.42 -5.41 -7.52
N ASP A 40 -10.13 -6.48 -7.16
CA ASP A 40 -9.93 -7.78 -7.77
C ASP A 40 -10.17 -7.76 -9.29
N LYS A 41 -9.43 -8.62 -9.99
CA LYS A 41 -9.67 -8.92 -11.41
C LYS A 41 -11.08 -9.49 -11.58
N ALA A 42 -11.75 -9.15 -12.68
CA ALA A 42 -13.13 -9.56 -12.93
C ALA A 42 -13.35 -11.08 -12.84
N VAL A 43 -12.35 -11.89 -13.19
CA VAL A 43 -12.38 -13.36 -13.10
C VAL A 43 -12.55 -13.87 -11.66
N LYS A 44 -12.05 -13.13 -10.65
CA LYS A 44 -12.13 -13.52 -9.23
C LYS A 44 -13.45 -13.14 -8.57
N LYS A 45 -14.35 -12.43 -9.28
CA LYS A 45 -15.63 -11.97 -8.73
C LYS A 45 -16.50 -13.13 -8.22
N GLY A 46 -16.50 -14.26 -8.93
CA GLY A 46 -17.26 -15.45 -8.52
C GLY A 46 -16.78 -16.05 -7.21
N GLU A 47 -15.45 -16.16 -7.05
CA GLU A 47 -14.81 -16.65 -5.83
C GLU A 47 -15.07 -15.70 -4.65
N SER A 48 -14.83 -14.40 -4.86
CA SER A 48 -15.08 -13.36 -3.84
C SER A 48 -16.54 -13.36 -3.36
N ASN A 49 -17.50 -13.54 -4.27
CA ASN A 49 -18.91 -13.67 -3.91
C ASN A 49 -19.17 -14.94 -3.09
N ALA A 50 -18.61 -16.09 -3.48
CA ALA A 50 -18.77 -17.34 -2.75
C ALA A 50 -18.18 -17.26 -1.33
N LEU A 51 -17.02 -16.60 -1.18
CA LEU A 51 -16.41 -16.32 0.12
C LEU A 51 -17.28 -15.36 0.95
N ALA A 52 -17.78 -14.28 0.36
CA ALA A 52 -18.66 -13.32 1.04
C ALA A 52 -19.99 -13.95 1.50
N TYR A 53 -20.54 -14.91 0.74
CA TYR A 53 -21.71 -15.67 1.18
C TYR A 53 -21.41 -16.56 2.39
N ARG A 54 -20.19 -17.11 2.49
CA ARG A 54 -19.79 -18.02 3.57
C ARG A 54 -19.31 -17.28 4.83
N GLU A 55 -18.60 -16.17 4.65
CA GLU A 55 -17.82 -15.49 5.70
C GLU A 55 -18.30 -14.07 6.00
N ALA A 56 -19.38 -13.63 5.34
CA ALA A 56 -19.80 -12.22 5.26
C ALA A 56 -18.79 -11.34 4.48
N ALA A 57 -19.27 -10.19 4.00
CA ALA A 57 -18.43 -9.28 3.22
C ALA A 57 -17.44 -8.52 4.13
N SER A 58 -16.19 -8.42 3.69
CA SER A 58 -15.18 -7.53 4.30
C SER A 58 -15.11 -6.20 3.54
N GLY A 59 -14.89 -5.10 4.26
CA GLY A 59 -14.66 -3.78 3.66
C GLY A 59 -13.24 -3.61 3.10
N ALA A 60 -13.01 -2.49 2.40
CA ALA A 60 -11.69 -2.06 1.88
C ALA A 60 -11.08 -2.90 0.73
N ASN A 61 -11.83 -3.79 0.09
CA ASN A 61 -11.35 -4.62 -1.03
C ASN A 61 -11.36 -3.90 -2.40
N GLY A 62 -11.43 -2.55 -2.41
CA GLY A 62 -11.49 -1.67 -3.60
C GLY A 62 -12.56 -1.94 -4.67
N GLY A 63 -13.41 -2.96 -4.48
CA GLY A 63 -14.53 -3.33 -5.34
C GLY A 63 -15.89 -3.09 -4.68
N LYS A 64 -16.96 -3.18 -5.46
CA LYS A 64 -18.35 -2.93 -5.00
C LYS A 64 -18.94 -4.03 -4.10
N THR A 65 -18.28 -5.19 -4.03
CA THR A 65 -18.74 -6.37 -3.30
C THR A 65 -18.26 -6.43 -1.85
N GLY A 66 -17.27 -5.60 -1.47
CA GLY A 66 -16.77 -5.50 -0.10
C GLY A 66 -17.55 -4.45 0.70
N GLY A 67 -18.57 -4.90 1.43
CA GLY A 67 -19.39 -4.03 2.28
C GLY A 67 -18.61 -3.50 3.49
N GLY A 68 -18.33 -2.21 3.52
CA GLY A 68 -17.82 -1.48 4.68
C GLY A 68 -18.04 0.02 4.48
N CYS A 69 -18.03 0.82 5.55
CA CYS A 69 -18.24 2.28 5.49
C CYS A 69 -17.16 3.05 4.71
N GLY A 70 -16.21 2.38 4.08
CA GLY A 70 -15.09 3.02 3.37
C GLY A 70 -14.21 3.87 4.28
N CYS A 71 -14.26 3.62 5.59
CA CYS A 71 -13.50 4.36 6.58
C CYS A 71 -12.01 3.95 6.45
N ASN A 72 -11.25 4.78 5.71
CA ASN A 72 -9.78 4.81 5.73
C ASN A 72 -9.34 5.68 6.91
#